data_AF-A0A3D5ELY5-F1
#
_entry.id   AF-A0A3D5ELY5-F1
#
_cell.length_a   1.000
_cell.length_b   1.000
_cell.length_c   1.000
_cell.angle_alpha   90.00
_cell.angle_beta   90.00
_cell.angle_gamma   90.00
#
_symmetry.space_group_name_H-M   'P 1'
#
loop_
_entity.id
_entity.type
_entity.pdbx_description
1 polymer ?
#
loop_
_entity_poly.entity_id
_entity_poly.type
_entity_poly.pdbx_seq_one_letter_code
_entity_poly.pdbx_strand_id
1 'polypeptide(L)'
;YYPQGSLSVGAERSSLDGAITRQSNAGVNVNWQLDLFGRITALVDAANAGALNQAEQLRALQVEVVSAVVQGYVSYQGNVQKQAIIEMQIEALEQSIDVLKARVEEGVANELDLNRTLAQLKQQQALIPELSYLQYRDLATLAVLTGRLASDITLIEEPELLSHEFSVSFSKASEAMALRPDITSALYQFSQAYSLSVAASKALLPDISLAGFAGVVSLTSNGLEDTVQQWQVTPKVEWSLLSYPALLAQRDAQQFLSEAAYSDYQSKVLKA
;
A
#
# COMPACT_ATOMS: atom_id res chain seq x y z
N TYR A 1 -11.57 9.72 22.54
CA TYR A 1 -11.11 10.61 23.63
C TYR A 1 -12.21 11.50 24.16
N TYR A 2 -12.91 12.24 23.30
CA TYR A 2 -13.88 13.26 23.74
C TYR A 2 -15.29 12.71 23.96
N PRO A 3 -16.11 13.38 24.79
CA PRO A 3 -17.54 13.11 24.88
C PRO A 3 -18.19 13.23 23.50
N GLN A 4 -19.11 12.32 23.20
CA GLN A 4 -19.94 12.33 22.00
C GLN A 4 -21.33 12.82 22.37
N GLY A 5 -21.84 13.81 21.63
CA GLY A 5 -23.16 14.39 21.86
C GLY A 5 -24.14 14.06 20.73
N SER A 6 -25.42 13.93 21.04
CA SER A 6 -26.48 13.82 20.06
C SER A 6 -27.74 14.58 20.49
N LEU A 7 -28.53 15.04 19.52
CA LEU A 7 -29.87 15.55 19.77
C LEU A 7 -30.87 14.40 19.63
N SER A 8 -31.77 14.24 20.59
CA SER A 8 -32.87 13.29 20.50
C SER A 8 -34.22 13.98 20.64
N VAL A 9 -35.17 13.57 19.82
CA VAL A 9 -36.60 13.84 19.98
C VAL A 9 -37.31 12.50 19.81
N GLY A 10 -38.10 12.11 20.79
CA GLY A 10 -38.75 10.81 20.83
C GLY A 10 -40.16 10.93 21.40
N ALA A 11 -41.04 10.05 20.95
CA ALA A 11 -42.35 9.85 21.56
C ALA A 11 -42.66 8.35 21.53
N GLU A 12 -43.13 7.83 22.65
CA GLU A 12 -43.45 6.43 22.83
C GLU A 12 -44.82 6.30 23.48
N ARG A 13 -45.61 5.35 22.98
CA ARG A 13 -46.88 4.93 23.58
C ARG A 13 -46.80 3.44 23.85
N SER A 14 -46.95 3.05 25.11
CA SER A 14 -47.02 1.66 25.53
C SER A 14 -48.38 1.33 26.15
N SER A 15 -48.78 0.06 26.06
CA SER A 15 -50.03 -0.44 26.63
C SER A 15 -49.73 -1.75 27.35
N LEU A 16 -49.98 -1.81 28.66
CA LEU A 16 -49.79 -3.01 29.47
C LEU A 16 -50.98 -3.18 30.41
N ASP A 17 -51.61 -4.36 30.37
CA ASP A 17 -52.80 -4.70 31.19
C ASP A 17 -53.92 -3.63 31.16
N GLY A 18 -54.18 -3.07 29.99
CA GLY A 18 -55.20 -2.02 29.79
C GLY A 18 -54.77 -0.60 30.22
N ALA A 19 -53.61 -0.42 30.87
CA ALA A 19 -53.04 0.89 31.15
C ALA A 19 -52.26 1.40 29.93
N ILE A 20 -52.58 2.62 29.47
CA ILE A 20 -51.86 3.31 28.38
C ILE A 20 -50.91 4.34 29.00
N THR A 21 -49.62 4.18 28.72
CA THR A 21 -48.59 5.16 29.08
C THR A 21 -48.14 5.87 27.81
N ARG A 22 -47.94 7.19 27.92
CA ARG A 22 -47.46 8.06 26.85
C ARG A 22 -46.28 8.84 27.37
N GLN A 23 -45.19 8.82 26.65
CA GLN A 23 -44.03 9.64 26.98
C GLN A 23 -43.47 10.29 25.73
N SER A 24 -42.92 11.48 25.88
CA SER A 24 -42.13 12.12 24.85
C SER A 24 -40.99 12.93 25.46
N ASN A 25 -39.92 13.10 24.70
CA ASN A 25 -38.74 13.81 25.14
C ASN A 25 -38.11 14.57 23.99
N ALA A 26 -37.47 15.69 24.29
CA ALA A 26 -36.60 16.42 23.38
C ALA A 26 -35.40 16.95 24.15
N GLY A 27 -34.18 16.67 23.70
CA GLY A 27 -32.99 17.08 24.44
C GLY A 27 -31.66 16.71 23.80
N VAL A 28 -30.60 17.00 24.53
CA VAL A 28 -29.22 16.63 24.21
C VAL A 28 -28.83 15.43 25.06
N ASN A 29 -28.22 14.44 24.42
CA ASN A 29 -27.58 13.31 25.08
C ASN A 29 -26.08 13.48 24.96
N VAL A 30 -25.34 13.10 25.99
CA VAL A 30 -23.88 13.06 26.01
C VAL A 30 -23.47 11.67 26.47
N ASN A 31 -22.53 11.04 25.77
CA ASN A 31 -21.90 9.79 26.18
C ASN A 31 -20.39 9.95 26.14
N TRP A 32 -19.72 9.60 27.23
CA TRP A 32 -18.27 9.71 27.34
C TRP A 32 -17.67 8.50 28.02
N GLN A 33 -16.78 7.81 27.31
CA GLN A 33 -15.98 6.74 27.90
C GLN A 33 -14.68 7.35 28.45
N LEU A 34 -14.48 7.22 29.76
CA LEU A 34 -13.33 7.78 30.46
C LEU A 34 -12.11 6.90 30.21
N ASP A 35 -11.07 7.46 29.60
CA ASP A 35 -9.85 6.70 29.32
C ASP A 35 -8.88 6.68 30.50
N LEU A 36 -9.34 6.15 31.64
CA LEU A 36 -8.58 6.17 32.90
C LEU A 36 -7.36 5.24 32.87
N PHE A 37 -7.42 4.19 32.05
CA PHE A 37 -6.38 3.16 31.98
C PHE A 37 -5.62 3.15 30.64
N GLY A 38 -5.99 4.03 29.70
CA GLY A 38 -5.34 4.15 28.39
C GLY A 38 -5.80 3.14 27.34
N ARG A 39 -6.98 2.51 27.49
CA ARG A 39 -7.52 1.58 26.47
C ARG A 39 -7.86 2.32 25.18
N ILE A 40 -8.51 3.48 25.28
CA ILE A 40 -8.88 4.29 24.11
C ILE A 40 -7.62 4.89 23.51
N THR A 41 -6.68 5.34 24.34
CA THR A 41 -5.37 5.84 23.90
C THR A 41 -4.65 4.80 23.05
N ALA A 42 -4.52 3.57 23.55
CA ALA A 42 -3.87 2.50 22.82
C ALA A 42 -4.59 2.13 21.51
N LEU A 43 -5.92 2.19 21.46
CA LEU A 43 -6.68 1.98 20.22
C LEU A 43 -6.44 3.10 19.19
N VAL A 44 -6.30 4.34 19.64
CA VAL A 44 -5.99 5.46 18.75
C VAL A 44 -4.53 5.41 18.30
N ASP A 45 -3.59 5.06 19.17
CA ASP A 45 -2.19 4.84 18.80
C ASP A 45 -2.08 3.73 17.74
N ALA A 46 -2.84 2.64 17.90
CA ALA A 46 -2.94 1.58 16.89
C ALA A 46 -3.49 2.10 15.55
N ALA A 47 -4.54 2.92 15.58
CA ALA A 47 -5.12 3.51 14.38
C ALA A 47 -4.14 4.48 13.68
N ASN A 48 -3.42 5.30 14.45
CA ASN A 48 -2.41 6.22 13.94
C ASN A 48 -1.23 5.48 13.30
N ALA A 49 -0.72 4.44 13.97
CA ALA A 49 0.31 3.58 13.40
C ALA A 49 -0.17 2.90 12.10
N GLY A 50 -1.44 2.47 12.06
CA GLY A 50 -2.07 1.94 10.84
C GLY A 50 -2.11 2.96 9.69
N ALA A 51 -2.45 4.21 9.98
CA ALA A 51 -2.47 5.29 8.98
C ALA A 51 -1.06 5.61 8.46
N LEU A 52 -0.06 5.68 9.35
CA LEU A 52 1.34 5.89 8.99
C LEU A 52 1.89 4.73 8.14
N ASN A 53 1.53 3.48 8.47
CA ASN A 53 1.85 2.32 7.65
C ASN A 53 1.29 2.44 6.23
N GLN A 54 0.04 2.90 6.06
CA GLN A 54 -0.54 3.11 4.73
C GLN A 54 0.22 4.17 3.92
N ALA A 55 0.68 5.25 4.57
CA ALA A 55 1.51 6.27 3.91
C ALA A 55 2.85 5.68 3.43
N GLU A 56 3.51 4.84 4.24
CA GLU A 56 4.75 4.17 3.84
C GLU A 56 4.53 3.11 2.75
N GLN A 57 3.39 2.41 2.75
CA GLN A 57 3.03 1.50 1.64
C GLN A 57 2.83 2.26 0.33
N LEU A 58 2.20 3.44 0.36
CA LEU A 58 2.09 4.29 -0.82
C LEU A 58 3.48 4.73 -1.31
N ARG A 59 4.38 5.12 -0.39
CA ARG A 59 5.76 5.47 -0.74
C ARG A 59 6.52 4.28 -1.33
N ALA A 60 6.34 3.08 -0.78
CA ALA A 60 6.92 1.85 -1.34
C ALA A 60 6.44 1.61 -2.77
N LEU A 61 5.13 1.73 -3.01
CA LEU A 61 4.54 1.57 -4.34
C LEU A 61 5.07 2.63 -5.33
N GLN A 62 5.24 3.87 -4.89
CA GLN A 62 5.84 4.92 -5.72
C GLN A 62 7.27 4.56 -6.13
N VAL A 63 8.10 4.08 -5.19
CA VAL A 63 9.46 3.63 -5.49
C VAL A 63 9.45 2.45 -6.45
N GLU A 64 8.55 1.49 -6.26
CA GLU A 64 8.41 0.32 -7.15
C GLU A 64 8.00 0.74 -8.57
N VAL A 65 7.00 1.60 -8.71
CA VAL A 65 6.54 2.11 -10.02
C VAL A 65 7.65 2.90 -10.71
N VAL A 66 8.32 3.82 -10.01
CA VAL A 66 9.45 4.58 -10.59
C VAL A 66 10.57 3.66 -11.02
N SER A 67 10.94 2.69 -10.18
CA SER A 67 11.98 1.71 -10.51
C SER A 67 11.61 0.87 -11.73
N ALA A 68 10.35 0.41 -11.81
CA ALA A 68 9.86 -0.37 -12.95
C ALA A 68 9.84 0.47 -14.24
N VAL A 69 9.46 1.74 -14.17
CA VAL A 69 9.50 2.66 -15.32
C VAL A 69 10.95 2.87 -15.78
N VAL A 70 11.88 3.14 -14.86
CA VAL A 70 13.30 3.32 -15.21
C VAL A 70 13.87 2.03 -15.82
N GLN A 71 13.61 0.87 -15.23
CA GLN A 71 14.08 -0.42 -15.77
C GLN A 71 13.50 -0.72 -17.15
N GLY A 72 12.20 -0.45 -17.36
CA GLY A 72 11.55 -0.62 -18.65
C GLY A 72 12.14 0.30 -19.72
N TYR A 73 12.39 1.57 -19.36
CA TYR A 73 13.00 2.55 -20.26
C TYR A 73 14.44 2.20 -20.63
N VAL A 74 15.27 1.84 -19.65
CA VAL A 74 16.65 1.40 -19.89
C VAL A 74 16.69 0.12 -20.73
N SER A 75 15.76 -0.82 -20.50
CA SER A 75 15.65 -2.05 -21.31
C SER A 75 15.29 -1.73 -22.76
N TYR A 76 14.33 -0.83 -22.98
CA TYR A 76 13.97 -0.36 -24.31
C TYR A 76 15.17 0.25 -25.04
N GLN A 77 15.87 1.20 -24.42
CA GLN A 77 17.06 1.84 -25.01
C GLN A 77 18.16 0.82 -25.31
N GLY A 78 18.37 -0.16 -24.41
CA GLY A 78 19.30 -1.26 -24.65
C GLY A 78 18.92 -2.12 -25.86
N ASN A 79 17.63 -2.34 -26.10
CA ASN A 79 17.16 -3.11 -27.25
C ASN A 79 17.23 -2.31 -28.55
N VAL A 80 17.03 -0.98 -28.51
CA VAL A 80 17.30 -0.07 -29.63
C VAL A 80 18.77 -0.11 -30.01
N GLN A 81 19.67 0.03 -29.03
CA GLN A 81 21.12 0.01 -29.28
C GLN A 81 21.60 -1.35 -29.82
N LYS A 82 21.05 -2.46 -29.31
CA LYS A 82 21.33 -3.79 -29.86
C LYS A 82 20.89 -3.89 -31.32
N GLN A 83 19.70 -3.40 -31.66
CA GLN A 83 19.22 -3.42 -33.05
C GLN A 83 20.16 -2.64 -33.96
N ALA A 84 20.57 -1.42 -33.58
CA ALA A 84 21.52 -0.63 -34.35
C ALA A 84 22.86 -1.37 -34.57
N ILE A 85 23.36 -2.09 -33.56
CA ILE A 85 24.57 -2.91 -33.69
C ILE A 85 24.37 -4.08 -34.68
N ILE A 86 23.23 -4.77 -34.62
CA ILE A 86 22.91 -5.85 -35.56
C ILE A 86 22.76 -5.34 -36.99
N GLU A 87 22.15 -4.17 -37.17
CA GLU A 87 22.02 -3.53 -38.48
C GLU A 87 23.40 -3.18 -39.08
N MET A 88 24.32 -2.63 -38.29
CA MET A 88 25.70 -2.40 -38.72
C MET A 88 26.43 -3.72 -39.07
N GLN A 89 26.17 -4.80 -38.34
CA GLN A 89 26.74 -6.12 -38.65
C GLN A 89 26.17 -6.70 -39.95
N ILE A 90 24.87 -6.53 -40.20
CA ILE A 90 24.21 -6.92 -41.45
C ILE A 90 24.85 -6.16 -42.62
N GLU A 91 25.00 -4.84 -42.52
CA GLU A 91 25.63 -4.02 -43.57
C GLU A 91 27.07 -4.48 -43.87
N ALA A 92 27.87 -4.73 -42.83
CA ALA A 92 29.24 -5.24 -43.00
C ALA A 92 29.29 -6.64 -43.66
N LEU A 93 28.33 -7.51 -43.33
CA LEU A 93 28.22 -8.84 -43.94
C LEU A 93 27.78 -8.73 -45.41
N GLU A 94 26.85 -7.84 -45.74
CA GLU A 94 26.42 -7.58 -47.12
C GLU A 94 27.59 -7.10 -47.99
N GLN A 95 28.36 -6.12 -47.50
CA GLN A 95 29.58 -5.66 -48.18
C GLN A 95 30.61 -6.79 -48.35
N SER A 96 30.79 -7.63 -47.34
CA SER A 96 31.70 -8.78 -47.40
C SER A 96 31.26 -9.82 -48.43
N ILE A 97 29.95 -10.07 -48.53
CA ILE A 97 29.35 -10.99 -49.50
C ILE A 97 29.59 -10.49 -50.92
N ASP A 98 29.46 -9.19 -51.18
CA ASP A 98 29.68 -8.63 -52.52
C ASP A 98 31.15 -8.78 -52.97
N VAL A 99 32.10 -8.58 -52.06
CA VAL A 99 33.52 -8.84 -52.33
C VAL A 99 33.78 -10.34 -52.57
N LEU A 100 33.19 -11.23 -51.75
CA LEU A 100 33.37 -12.67 -51.90
C LEU A 100 32.77 -13.20 -53.22
N LYS A 101 31.59 -12.72 -53.62
CA LYS A 101 30.97 -13.07 -54.90
C LYS A 101 31.90 -12.77 -56.07
N ALA A 102 32.44 -11.55 -56.13
CA ALA A 102 33.38 -11.16 -57.19
C ALA A 102 34.61 -12.08 -57.23
N ARG A 103 35.19 -12.44 -56.07
CA ARG A 103 36.35 -13.34 -56.02
C ARG A 103 36.02 -14.78 -56.39
N VAL A 104 34.82 -15.27 -56.08
CA VAL A 104 34.36 -16.60 -56.51
C VAL A 104 34.16 -16.60 -58.03
N GLU A 105 33.58 -15.56 -58.61
CA GLU A 105 33.41 -15.40 -60.07
C GLU A 105 34.76 -15.36 -60.82
N GLU A 106 35.79 -14.75 -60.21
CA GLU A 106 37.16 -14.76 -60.74
C GLU A 106 37.93 -16.07 -60.47
N GLY A 107 37.35 -17.02 -59.73
CA GLY A 107 37.97 -18.30 -59.38
C GLY A 107 39.07 -18.22 -58.31
N VAL A 108 39.14 -17.10 -57.59
CA VAL A 108 40.18 -16.81 -56.58
C VAL A 108 39.73 -17.15 -55.15
N ALA A 109 38.42 -17.38 -54.93
CA ALA A 109 37.84 -17.77 -53.65
C ALA A 109 36.93 -19.02 -53.75
N ASN A 110 36.58 -19.62 -52.60
CA ASN A 110 35.76 -20.83 -52.51
C ASN A 110 34.28 -20.51 -52.25
N GLU A 111 33.36 -21.18 -52.96
CA GLU A 111 31.91 -21.11 -52.73
C GLU A 111 31.50 -21.47 -51.30
N LEU A 112 32.26 -22.32 -50.61
CA LEU A 112 31.99 -22.67 -49.22
C LEU A 112 32.02 -21.43 -48.31
N ASP A 113 32.99 -20.53 -48.51
CA ASP A 113 33.13 -19.33 -47.70
C ASP A 113 32.01 -18.34 -48.00
N LEU A 114 31.62 -18.20 -49.27
CA LEU A 114 30.45 -17.40 -49.67
C LEU A 114 29.16 -17.92 -48.99
N ASN A 115 28.92 -19.23 -49.04
CA ASN A 115 27.75 -19.84 -48.40
C ASN A 115 27.77 -19.68 -46.88
N ARG A 116 28.94 -19.76 -46.24
CA ARG A 116 29.09 -19.51 -44.80
C ARG A 116 28.73 -18.07 -44.42
N THR A 117 29.23 -17.08 -45.17
CA THR A 117 28.92 -15.67 -44.90
C THR A 117 27.44 -15.37 -45.19
N LEU A 118 26.86 -15.96 -46.23
CA LEU A 118 25.40 -15.88 -46.49
C LEU A 118 24.58 -16.45 -45.33
N ALA A 119 24.98 -17.60 -44.78
CA ALA A 119 24.32 -18.18 -43.61
C ALA A 119 24.42 -17.27 -42.37
N GLN A 120 25.59 -16.65 -42.14
CA GLN A 120 25.79 -15.67 -41.07
C GLN A 120 24.89 -14.43 -41.26
N LEU A 121 24.79 -13.89 -42.47
CA LEU A 121 23.87 -12.79 -42.79
C LEU A 121 22.43 -13.16 -42.42
N LYS A 122 21.97 -14.35 -42.82
CA LYS A 122 20.62 -14.83 -42.51
C LYS A 122 20.40 -15.01 -41.01
N GLN A 123 21.42 -15.44 -40.28
CA GLN A 123 21.37 -15.55 -38.82
C GLN A 123 21.22 -14.18 -38.15
N GLN A 124 21.97 -13.16 -38.60
CA GLN A 124 21.84 -11.80 -38.07
C GLN A 124 20.49 -11.16 -38.41
N GLN A 125 20.03 -11.31 -39.66
CA GLN A 125 18.71 -10.84 -40.09
C GLN A 125 17.57 -11.45 -39.26
N ALA A 126 17.71 -12.70 -38.81
CA ALA A 126 16.71 -13.36 -37.97
C ALA A 126 16.59 -12.77 -36.55
N LEU A 127 17.56 -11.98 -36.07
CA LEU A 127 17.51 -11.32 -34.76
C LEU A 127 16.66 -10.05 -34.76
N ILE A 128 16.46 -9.40 -35.92
CA ILE A 128 15.73 -8.13 -36.03
C ILE A 128 14.27 -8.24 -35.55
N PRO A 129 13.48 -9.27 -35.94
CA PRO A 129 12.11 -9.42 -35.44
C PRO A 129 12.03 -9.66 -33.94
N GLU A 130 12.99 -10.39 -33.36
CA GLU A 130 13.05 -10.63 -31.91
C GLU A 130 13.32 -9.32 -31.16
N LEU A 131 14.27 -8.50 -31.61
CA LEU A 131 14.55 -7.20 -31.00
C LEU A 131 13.37 -6.23 -31.15
N SER A 132 12.69 -6.24 -32.30
CA SER A 132 11.47 -5.44 -32.52
C SER A 132 10.36 -5.83 -31.54
N TYR A 133 10.18 -7.13 -31.29
CA TYR A 133 9.22 -7.63 -30.30
C TYR A 133 9.60 -7.18 -28.88
N LEU A 134 10.88 -7.28 -28.50
CA LEU A 134 11.35 -6.87 -27.17
C LEU A 134 11.14 -5.36 -26.94
N GLN A 135 11.45 -4.52 -27.93
CA GLN A 135 11.17 -3.09 -27.88
C GLN A 135 9.67 -2.80 -27.70
N TYR A 136 8.80 -3.49 -28.45
CA TYR A 136 7.35 -3.33 -28.31
C TYR A 136 6.85 -3.78 -26.93
N ARG A 137 7.37 -4.90 -26.40
CA ARG A 137 7.03 -5.40 -25.06
C ARG A 137 7.42 -4.39 -23.97
N ASP A 138 8.62 -3.82 -24.07
CA ASP A 138 9.10 -2.83 -23.10
C ASP A 138 8.25 -1.55 -23.17
N LEU A 139 7.90 -1.09 -24.37
CA LEU A 139 6.99 0.04 -24.59
C LEU A 139 5.58 -0.22 -24.04
N ALA A 140 5.02 -1.42 -24.27
CA ALA A 140 3.72 -1.81 -23.72
C ALA A 140 3.74 -1.85 -22.19
N THR A 141 4.85 -2.30 -21.59
CA THR A 141 5.03 -2.30 -20.13
C THR A 141 5.05 -0.86 -19.59
N LEU A 142 5.79 0.04 -20.24
CA LEU A 142 5.81 1.47 -19.90
C LEU A 142 4.43 2.12 -20.05
N ALA A 143 3.64 1.72 -21.04
CA ALA A 143 2.27 2.18 -21.23
C ALA A 143 1.38 1.84 -20.02
N VAL A 144 1.44 0.59 -19.55
CA VAL A 144 0.70 0.16 -18.36
C VAL A 144 1.14 0.94 -17.11
N LEU A 145 2.46 1.06 -16.89
CA LEU A 145 3.01 1.74 -15.71
C LEU A 145 2.72 3.26 -15.68
N THR A 146 2.54 3.88 -16.84
CA THR A 146 2.23 5.31 -16.97
C THR A 146 0.74 5.61 -17.15
N GLY A 147 -0.11 4.57 -17.21
CA GLY A 147 -1.55 4.72 -17.41
C GLY A 147 -1.93 5.26 -18.79
N ARG A 148 -1.14 4.94 -19.82
CA ARG A 148 -1.33 5.41 -21.21
C ARG A 148 -1.52 4.23 -22.15
N LEU A 149 -2.00 4.48 -23.37
CA LEU A 149 -1.97 3.48 -24.44
C LEU A 149 -0.57 3.43 -25.06
N ALA A 150 -0.14 2.26 -25.49
CA ALA A 150 1.14 2.09 -26.18
C ALA A 150 1.26 2.98 -27.42
N SER A 151 0.15 3.17 -28.16
CA SER A 151 0.07 4.07 -29.32
C SER A 151 0.38 5.53 -29.01
N ASP A 152 0.22 5.96 -27.76
CA ASP A 152 0.36 7.35 -27.35
C ASP A 152 1.77 7.66 -26.84
N ILE A 153 2.60 6.62 -26.65
CA ILE A 153 3.96 6.76 -26.15
C ILE A 153 4.93 6.78 -27.33
N THR A 154 5.65 7.89 -27.44
CA THR A 154 6.84 8.00 -28.28
C THR A 154 8.02 8.20 -27.36
N LEU A 155 8.98 7.29 -27.40
CA LEU A 155 10.22 7.40 -26.66
C LEU A 155 11.27 8.05 -27.57
N ILE A 156 12.06 8.95 -26.99
CA ILE A 156 13.21 9.56 -27.66
C ILE A 156 14.38 8.59 -27.47
N GLU A 157 15.13 8.31 -28.53
CA GLU A 157 16.34 7.49 -28.44
C GLU A 157 17.44 8.24 -27.68
N GLU A 158 18.02 7.61 -26.66
CA GLU A 158 19.08 8.18 -25.83
C GLU A 158 20.28 7.22 -25.81
N PRO A 159 21.11 7.19 -26.87
CA PRO A 159 22.20 6.23 -27.01
C PRO A 159 23.29 6.40 -25.95
N GLU A 160 23.44 7.60 -25.37
CA GLU A 160 24.41 7.90 -24.30
C GLU A 160 23.92 7.49 -22.90
N LEU A 161 22.66 7.07 -22.74
CA LEU A 161 22.13 6.69 -21.42
C LEU A 161 22.93 5.55 -20.78
N LEU A 162 23.37 4.59 -21.60
CA LEU A 162 24.07 3.38 -21.14
C LEU A 162 25.56 3.60 -20.90
N SER A 163 26.13 4.73 -21.34
CA SER A 163 27.53 5.08 -21.08
C SER A 163 27.70 5.95 -19.84
N HIS A 164 26.60 6.40 -19.21
CA HIS A 164 26.65 7.22 -18.01
C HIS A 164 26.88 6.39 -16.74
N GLU A 165 27.89 6.75 -15.95
CA GLU A 165 28.11 6.15 -14.64
C GLU A 165 27.20 6.79 -13.58
N PHE A 166 26.26 6.01 -13.05
CA PHE A 166 25.46 6.43 -11.90
C PHE A 166 26.19 6.04 -10.60
N SER A 167 26.55 7.04 -9.79
CA SER A 167 27.09 6.80 -8.45
C SER A 167 26.06 7.20 -7.38
N VAL A 168 25.88 6.33 -6.39
CA VAL A 168 25.07 6.61 -5.19
C VAL A 168 25.96 6.35 -3.99
N SER A 169 26.17 7.36 -3.16
CA SER A 169 26.96 7.25 -1.93
C SER A 169 26.14 7.65 -0.72
N PHE A 170 26.15 6.79 0.30
CA PHE A 170 25.62 7.10 1.64
C PHE A 170 26.79 7.27 2.60
N SER A 171 26.73 8.27 3.48
CA SER A 171 27.76 8.44 4.51
C SER A 171 27.64 7.40 5.62
N LYS A 172 26.44 6.90 5.91
CA LYS A 172 26.17 5.89 6.93
C LYS A 172 25.12 4.88 6.48
N ALA A 173 25.25 3.62 6.91
CA ALA A 173 24.25 2.58 6.66
C ALA A 173 22.86 2.97 7.21
N SER A 174 22.81 3.67 8.34
CA SER A 174 21.55 4.15 8.93
C SER A 174 20.78 5.12 8.03
N GLU A 175 21.48 5.88 7.18
CA GLU A 175 20.84 6.82 6.24
C GLU A 175 20.16 6.05 5.10
N ALA A 176 20.81 5.00 4.59
CA ALA A 176 20.22 4.10 3.60
C ALA A 176 18.98 3.38 4.16
N MET A 177 19.07 2.89 5.41
CA MET A 177 17.93 2.25 6.08
C MET A 177 16.76 3.21 6.34
N ALA A 178 17.04 4.48 6.68
CA ALA A 178 15.98 5.48 6.89
C ALA A 178 15.23 5.85 5.60
N LEU A 179 15.81 5.58 4.44
CA LEU A 179 15.17 5.80 3.14
C LEU A 179 14.29 4.64 2.69
N ARG A 180 14.35 3.49 3.36
CA ARG A 180 13.64 2.26 3.01
C ARG A 180 12.20 2.25 3.54
N PRO A 181 11.19 2.36 2.66
CA PRO A 181 9.79 2.38 3.07
C PRO A 181 9.32 1.02 3.62
N ASP A 182 9.93 -0.09 3.17
CA ASP A 182 9.60 -1.44 3.63
C ASP A 182 9.97 -1.67 5.11
N ILE A 183 11.10 -1.12 5.57
CA ILE A 183 11.52 -1.15 6.98
C ILE A 183 10.57 -0.29 7.83
N THR A 184 10.27 0.92 7.36
CA THR A 184 9.41 1.87 8.09
C THR A 184 7.96 1.37 8.16
N SER A 185 7.45 0.76 7.08
CA SER A 185 6.15 0.09 7.06
C SER A 185 6.09 -1.05 8.08
N ALA A 186 7.10 -1.91 8.13
CA ALA A 186 7.17 -3.00 9.12
C ALA A 186 7.23 -2.48 10.57
N LEU A 187 7.93 -1.37 10.82
CA LEU A 187 7.95 -0.70 12.12
C LEU A 187 6.54 -0.22 12.53
N TYR A 188 5.80 0.40 11.61
CA TYR A 188 4.44 0.87 11.90
C TYR A 188 3.44 -0.30 12.06
N GLN A 189 3.61 -1.40 11.33
CA GLN A 189 2.83 -2.63 11.56
C GLN A 189 3.08 -3.20 12.96
N PHE A 190 4.34 -3.26 13.38
CA PHE A 190 4.68 -3.64 14.75
C PHE A 190 4.08 -2.67 15.78
N SER A 191 4.22 -1.36 15.58
CA SER A 191 3.66 -0.34 16.47
C SER A 191 2.14 -0.45 16.60
N GLN A 192 1.43 -0.75 15.51
CA GLN A 192 0.00 -1.01 15.51
C GLN A 192 -0.34 -2.27 16.32
N ALA A 193 0.32 -3.39 16.04
CA ALA A 193 0.08 -4.66 16.75
C ALA A 193 0.40 -4.55 18.26
N TYR A 194 1.48 -3.85 18.60
CA TYR A 194 1.84 -3.56 19.98
C TYR A 194 0.76 -2.74 20.68
N SER A 195 0.26 -1.69 20.06
CA SER A 195 -0.79 -0.84 20.63
C SER A 195 -2.12 -1.60 20.79
N LEU A 196 -2.46 -2.51 19.87
CA LEU A 196 -3.60 -3.42 20.02
C LEU A 196 -3.42 -4.41 21.19
N SER A 197 -2.21 -4.93 21.40
CA SER A 197 -1.87 -5.74 22.58
C SER A 197 -2.03 -4.97 23.89
N VAL A 198 -1.60 -3.71 23.92
CA VAL A 198 -1.84 -2.82 25.06
C VAL A 198 -3.35 -2.62 25.28
N ALA A 199 -4.12 -2.32 24.23
CA ALA A 199 -5.56 -2.14 24.33
C ALA A 199 -6.27 -3.41 24.86
N ALA A 200 -5.88 -4.59 24.38
CA ALA A 200 -6.40 -5.88 24.86
C ALA A 200 -6.03 -6.14 26.32
N SER A 201 -4.82 -5.77 26.74
CA SER A 201 -4.41 -5.82 28.15
C SER A 201 -5.26 -4.89 29.03
N LYS A 202 -5.59 -3.68 28.54
CA LYS A 202 -6.46 -2.73 29.27
C LYS A 202 -7.93 -3.15 29.29
N ALA A 203 -8.38 -4.01 28.36
CA ALA A 203 -9.74 -4.54 28.35
C ALA A 203 -10.04 -5.48 29.55
N LEU A 204 -9.00 -5.93 30.28
CA LEU A 204 -9.16 -6.70 31.52
C LEU A 204 -9.60 -5.82 32.71
N LEU A 205 -9.46 -4.50 32.59
CA LEU A 205 -9.80 -3.53 33.63
C LEU A 205 -11.24 -3.04 33.46
N PRO A 206 -11.87 -2.48 34.50
CA PRO A 206 -13.22 -1.92 34.41
C PRO A 206 -13.30 -0.80 33.36
N ASP A 207 -14.37 -0.82 32.59
CA ASP A 207 -14.74 0.28 31.69
C ASP A 207 -15.62 1.28 32.44
N ILE A 208 -15.21 2.54 32.44
CA ILE A 208 -15.91 3.61 33.16
C ILE A 208 -16.43 4.60 32.13
N SER A 209 -17.73 4.83 32.13
CA SER A 209 -18.39 5.76 31.23
C SER A 209 -19.36 6.67 31.96
N LEU A 210 -19.63 7.82 31.35
CA LEU A 210 -20.56 8.83 31.80
C LEU A 210 -21.59 9.06 30.70
N ALA A 211 -22.85 8.77 30.99
CA ALA A 211 -23.96 9.19 30.16
C ALA A 211 -24.62 10.43 30.78
N GLY A 212 -25.14 11.32 29.96
CA GLY A 212 -25.85 12.51 30.40
C GLY A 212 -27.00 12.81 29.46
N PHE A 213 -28.07 13.37 30.01
CA PHE A 213 -29.18 13.91 29.24
C PHE A 213 -29.57 15.26 29.83
N ALA A 214 -29.92 16.21 28.97
CA ALA A 214 -30.51 17.49 29.35
C ALA A 214 -31.54 17.91 28.31
N GLY A 215 -32.77 18.18 28.74
CA GLY A 215 -33.85 18.54 27.84
C GLY A 215 -35.19 18.65 28.54
N VAL A 216 -36.24 18.37 27.79
CA VAL A 216 -37.62 18.34 28.26
C VAL A 216 -38.20 16.95 28.10
N VAL A 217 -39.04 16.55 29.06
CA VAL A 217 -39.72 15.24 29.08
C VAL A 217 -41.19 15.45 29.44
N SER A 218 -42.07 14.72 28.76
CA SER A 218 -43.50 14.59 29.05
C SER A 218 -43.78 13.13 29.36
N LEU A 219 -44.51 12.87 30.46
CA LEU A 219 -44.89 11.52 30.91
C LEU A 219 -46.41 11.26 30.76
N THR A 220 -47.13 12.23 30.19
CA THR A 220 -48.59 12.21 30.03
C THR A 220 -49.00 12.27 28.56
N SER A 221 -48.09 12.71 27.68
CA SER A 221 -48.40 12.99 26.28
C SER A 221 -47.28 12.58 25.33
N ASN A 222 -47.67 12.36 24.06
CA ASN A 222 -46.73 12.14 22.96
C ASN A 222 -46.26 13.47 22.32
N GLY A 223 -46.67 14.61 22.90
CA GLY A 223 -46.34 15.95 22.43
C GLY A 223 -45.50 16.71 23.44
N LEU A 224 -44.92 17.82 23.01
CA LEU A 224 -44.06 18.67 23.85
C LEU A 224 -44.83 19.81 24.54
N GLU A 225 -46.15 19.66 24.69
CA GLU A 225 -47.04 20.68 25.22
C GLU A 225 -47.04 20.71 26.77
N ASP A 226 -46.98 19.53 27.40
CA ASP A 226 -46.97 19.34 28.86
C ASP A 226 -45.65 18.70 29.27
N THR A 227 -44.58 19.50 29.30
CA THR A 227 -43.22 19.02 29.57
C THR A 227 -42.62 19.64 30.81
N VAL A 228 -41.70 18.90 31.41
CA VAL A 228 -40.82 19.39 32.48
C VAL A 228 -39.37 19.37 32.01
N GLN A 229 -38.60 20.35 32.45
CA GLN A 229 -37.15 20.35 32.23
C GLN A 229 -36.52 19.27 33.11
N GLN A 230 -35.69 18.43 32.49
CA GLN A 230 -34.99 17.35 33.17
C GLN A 230 -33.56 17.28 32.70
N TRP A 231 -32.65 17.06 33.65
CA TRP A 231 -31.29 16.67 33.38
C TRP A 231 -30.90 15.51 34.28
N GLN A 232 -30.04 14.64 33.78
CA GLN A 232 -29.49 13.53 34.54
C GLN A 232 -28.07 13.24 34.08
N VAL A 233 -27.27 12.73 35.01
CA VAL A 233 -25.92 12.22 34.76
C VAL A 233 -25.85 10.83 35.36
N THR A 234 -25.49 9.86 34.53
CA THR A 234 -25.47 8.44 34.85
C THR A 234 -24.05 7.93 34.69
N PRO A 235 -23.25 7.86 35.78
CA PRO A 235 -21.98 7.14 35.76
C PRO A 235 -22.25 5.63 35.65
N LYS A 236 -21.48 4.94 34.81
CA LYS A 236 -21.55 3.50 34.61
C LYS A 236 -20.16 2.90 34.77
N VAL A 237 -20.07 1.82 35.54
CA VAL A 237 -18.88 0.98 35.63
C VAL A 237 -19.26 -0.41 35.14
N GLU A 238 -18.55 -0.91 34.13
CA GLU A 238 -18.76 -2.23 33.57
C GLU A 238 -17.48 -3.05 33.70
N TRP A 239 -17.58 -4.28 34.23
CA TRP A 239 -16.43 -5.16 34.37
C TRP A 239 -16.81 -6.61 34.08
N SER A 240 -16.19 -7.18 33.06
CA SER A 240 -16.57 -8.49 32.53
C SER A 240 -15.89 -9.64 33.28
N LEU A 241 -16.35 -9.87 34.52
CA LEU A 241 -15.78 -10.89 35.41
C LEU A 241 -15.99 -12.33 34.90
N LEU A 242 -17.18 -12.63 34.35
CA LEU A 242 -17.49 -13.98 33.87
C LEU A 242 -16.81 -14.31 32.54
N SER A 243 -16.54 -13.31 31.70
CA SER A 243 -15.82 -13.49 30.44
C SER A 243 -14.31 -13.23 30.57
N TYR A 244 -13.80 -13.09 31.79
CA TYR A 244 -12.38 -12.80 32.05
C TYR A 244 -11.44 -13.83 31.40
N PRO A 245 -11.71 -15.16 31.42
CA PRO A 245 -10.88 -16.14 30.71
C PRO A 245 -10.83 -15.90 29.19
N ALA A 246 -11.93 -15.46 28.58
CA ALA A 246 -11.97 -15.14 27.16
C ALA A 246 -11.18 -13.86 26.85
N LEU A 247 -11.25 -12.84 27.71
CA LEU A 247 -10.45 -11.62 27.57
C LEU A 247 -8.95 -11.89 27.74
N LEU A 248 -8.55 -12.79 28.66
CA LEU A 248 -7.17 -13.24 28.78
C LEU A 248 -6.68 -13.91 27.50
N ALA A 249 -7.47 -14.84 26.94
CA ALA A 249 -7.12 -15.50 25.68
C ALA A 249 -7.00 -14.49 24.53
N GLN A 250 -7.87 -13.48 24.47
CA GLN A 250 -7.79 -12.41 23.49
C GLN A 250 -6.53 -11.55 23.66
N ARG A 251 -6.16 -11.20 24.89
CA ARG A 251 -4.90 -10.50 25.19
C ARG A 251 -3.71 -11.32 24.71
N ASP A 252 -3.66 -12.60 25.05
CA ASP A 252 -2.54 -13.48 24.70
C ASP A 252 -2.40 -13.60 23.18
N ALA A 253 -3.53 -13.73 22.46
CA ALA A 253 -3.53 -13.70 21.00
C ALA A 253 -2.95 -12.40 20.43
N GLN A 254 -3.34 -11.23 20.97
CA GLN A 254 -2.79 -9.94 20.53
C GLN A 254 -1.30 -9.78 20.87
N GLN A 255 -0.85 -10.34 21.99
CA GLN A 255 0.56 -10.36 22.35
C GLN A 255 1.38 -11.17 21.33
N PHE A 256 0.92 -12.37 20.96
CA PHE A 256 1.59 -13.18 19.94
C PHE A 256 1.61 -12.49 18.56
N LEU A 257 0.54 -11.80 18.18
CA LEU A 257 0.51 -11.00 16.95
C LEU A 257 1.55 -9.86 16.99
N SER A 258 1.72 -9.20 18.13
CA SER A 258 2.76 -8.17 18.32
C SER A 258 4.18 -8.77 18.23
N GLU A 259 4.41 -9.94 18.81
CA GLU A 259 5.70 -10.64 18.75
C GLU A 259 6.03 -11.09 17.32
N ALA A 260 5.03 -11.58 16.58
CA ALA A 260 5.17 -11.94 15.17
C ALA A 260 5.50 -10.70 14.32
N ALA A 261 4.81 -9.58 14.52
CA ALA A 261 5.08 -8.33 13.79
C ALA A 261 6.47 -7.76 14.11
N TYR A 262 6.92 -7.87 15.37
CA TYR A 262 8.28 -7.49 15.76
C TYR A 262 9.32 -8.36 15.05
N SER A 263 9.07 -9.66 14.95
CA SER A 263 9.96 -10.61 14.27
C SER A 263 10.06 -10.31 12.76
N ASP A 264 8.95 -9.93 12.12
CA ASP A 264 8.95 -9.50 10.71
C ASP A 264 9.78 -8.22 10.53
N TYR A 265 9.58 -7.21 11.39
CA TYR A 265 10.40 -6.00 11.40
C TYR A 265 11.90 -6.30 11.54
N GLN A 266 12.28 -7.18 12.47
CA GLN A 266 13.67 -7.61 12.62
C GLN A 266 14.20 -8.30 11.35
N SER A 267 13.39 -9.17 10.73
CA SER A 267 13.77 -9.83 9.46
C SER A 267 14.03 -8.81 8.35
N LYS A 268 13.20 -7.76 8.24
CA LYS A 268 13.38 -6.68 7.24
C LYS A 268 14.66 -5.91 7.48
N VAL A 269 14.97 -5.59 8.73
CA VAL A 269 16.22 -4.91 9.12
C VAL A 269 17.45 -5.78 8.84
N LEU A 270 17.42 -7.08 9.16
CA LEU A 270 18.55 -7.98 8.96
C LEU A 270 18.83 -8.30 7.48
N LYS A 271 17.82 -8.23 6.62
CA LYS A 271 17.94 -8.39 5.17
C LYS A 271 18.31 -7.08 4.46
N ALA A 272 18.44 -5.97 5.20
CA ALA A 272 18.65 -4.66 4.62
C ALA A 272 20.12 -4.41 4.27
#